data_AF-A0A822HAV9-F1
#
_entry.id   AF-A0A822HAV9-F1
#
_cell.length_a   1.000
_cell.length_b   1.000
_cell.length_c   1.000
_cell.angle_alpha   90.00
_cell.angle_beta   90.00
_cell.angle_gamma   90.00
#
_symmetry.space_group_name_H-M   'P 1'
#
loop_
_entity.id
_entity.type
_entity.pdbx_description
1 polymer ?
#
loop_
_entity_poly.entity_id
_entity_poly.type
_entity_poly.pdbx_seq_one_letter_code
_entity_poly.pdbx_strand_id
1 'polypeptide(L)' 'GIPEFQAWYNNGACDGGQLTVSQKALRSFYENLIKLIHDHKAFHCIS' A
#
# COMPACT_ATOMS: atom_id res chain seq x y z
N GLY A 1 18.44 3.12 10.65
CA GLY A 1 17.01 2.78 10.54
C GLY A 1 16.80 1.78 9.42
N ILE A 2 15.68 1.07 9.39
CA ILE A 2 15.34 0.14 8.30
C ILE A 2 15.15 0.96 7.00
N PRO A 3 15.94 0.74 5.94
CA PRO A 3 15.92 1.57 4.73
C PRO A 3 14.54 1.72 4.10
N GLU A 4 13.78 0.62 4.05
CA GLU A 4 12.42 0.57 3.51
C GLU A 4 11.46 1.40 4.36
N PHE A 5 11.64 1.35 5.68
CA PHE A 5 10.85 2.18 6.60
C PHE A 5 11.16 3.67 6.42
N GLN A 6 12.43 4.04 6.21
CA GLN A 6 12.80 5.44 5.95
C GLN A 6 12.23 5.95 4.63
N ALA A 7 12.30 5.10 3.59
CA ALA A 7 11.72 5.41 2.28
C ALA A 7 10.20 5.56 2.35
N TRP A 8 9.53 4.75 3.19
CA TRP A 8 8.12 4.90 3.51
C TRP A 8 7.83 6.19 4.28
N TYR A 9 8.63 6.48 5.31
CA TYR A 9 8.48 7.63 6.18
C TYR A 9 8.67 8.96 5.44
N ASN A 10 9.58 9.00 4.45
CA ASN A 10 9.85 10.16 3.57
C ASN A 10 9.82 11.49 4.33
N ASN A 11 10.73 11.65 5.29
CA ASN A 11 10.82 12.87 6.12
C ASN A 11 9.53 13.24 6.88
N GLY A 12 8.70 12.25 7.23
CA GLY A 12 7.45 12.45 7.97
C GLY A 12 6.20 12.55 7.10
N ALA A 13 6.33 12.51 5.77
CA ALA A 13 5.18 12.49 4.86
C ALA A 13 4.42 11.16 4.89
N CYS A 14 5.08 10.05 5.27
CA CYS A 14 4.50 8.70 5.35
C CYS A 14 3.81 8.24 4.05
N ASP A 15 4.26 8.77 2.91
CA ASP A 15 3.67 8.57 1.59
C ASP A 15 4.43 7.56 0.72
N GLY A 16 5.60 7.08 1.18
CA GLY A 16 6.46 6.23 0.37
C GLY A 16 7.04 6.90 -0.86
N GLY A 17 7.20 8.23 -0.86
CA GLY A 17 7.74 8.99 -1.98
C GLY A 17 9.10 8.48 -2.48
N GLN A 18 9.91 7.95 -1.56
CA GLN A 18 11.26 7.43 -1.82
C GLN A 18 11.32 5.92 -2.10
N LEU A 19 10.18 5.23 -2.18
CA LEU A 19 10.15 3.83 -2.56
C LEU A 19 10.61 3.63 -4.01
N THR A 20 11.25 2.48 -4.28
CA THR A 20 11.60 2.04 -5.64
C THR A 20 10.35 1.78 -6.47
N VAL A 21 10.51 1.71 -7.80
CA VAL A 21 9.40 1.42 -8.72
C VAL A 21 8.68 0.11 -8.37
N SER A 22 9.42 -0.96 -8.08
CA SER A 22 8.84 -2.25 -7.72
C SER A 22 8.10 -2.22 -6.39
N GLN A 23 8.60 -1.46 -5.40
CA GLN A 23 7.92 -1.28 -4.12
C GLN A 23 6.62 -0.49 -4.27
N LYS A 24 6.61 0.56 -5.11
CA LYS A 24 5.39 1.30 -5.46
C LYS A 24 4.38 0.40 -6.18
N ALA A 25 4.83 -0.42 -7.13
CA ALA A 25 3.98 -1.37 -7.83
C ALA A 25 3.34 -2.40 -6.86
N LEU A 26 4.12 -2.94 -5.92
CA LEU A 26 3.61 -3.86 -4.89
C LEU A 26 2.56 -3.18 -4.00
N ARG A 27 2.81 -1.94 -3.58
CA ARG A 27 1.85 -1.15 -2.82
C ARG A 27 0.55 -0.94 -3.60
N SER A 28 0.62 -0.50 -4.84
CA SER A 28 -0.55 -0.30 -5.69
C SER A 28 -1.34 -1.58 -5.91
N PHE A 29 -0.66 -2.72 -6.05
CA PHE A 29 -1.33 -4.03 -6.14
C PHE A 29 -2.20 -4.30 -4.91
N TYR A 30 -1.66 -4.14 -3.69
CA TYR A 30 -2.42 -4.36 -2.46
C TYR A 30 -3.51 -3.32 -2.22
N GLU A 31 -3.27 -2.05 -2.56
CA GLU A 31 -4.29 -1.01 -2.51
C GLU A 31 -5.48 -1.36 -3.42
N ASN A 32 -5.22 -1.87 -4.62
CA ASN A 32 -6.26 -2.31 -5.54
C ASN A 32 -6.99 -3.57 -5.04
N LEU A 33 -6.25 -4.53 -4.46
CA LEU A 33 -6.84 -5.73 -3.86
C LEU A 33 -7.77 -5.37 -2.70
N ILE A 34 -7.37 -4.46 -1.82
CA ILE A 34 -8.20 -4.01 -0.70
C ILE A 34 -9.45 -3.29 -1.20
N LYS A 35 -9.32 -2.40 -2.19
CA LYS A 35 -10.47 -1.74 -2.82
C LYS A 35 -11.44 -2.76 -3.42
N LEU A 36 -10.92 -3.77 -4.12
CA LEU A 36 -11.72 -4.84 -4.70
C LEU A 36 -12.51 -5.60 -3.62
N ILE A 37 -11.86 -5.97 -2.52
CA ILE A 37 -12.49 -6.68 -1.40
C ILE A 37 -13.59 -5.81 -0.77
N HIS A 38 -13.36 -4.51 -0.58
CA HIS A 38 -14.34 -3.61 0.03
C HIS A 38 -15.53 -3.28 -0.87
N ASP A 39 -15.32 -3.15 -2.19
CA ASP A 39 -16.36 -2.69 -3.13
C ASP A 39 -17.30 -3.83 -3.56
N HIS A 40 -16.81 -5.07 -3.59
CA HIS A 40 -17.64 -6.21 -3.97
C HIS A 40 -18.45 -6.75 -2.79
N LYS A 41 -19.79 -6.61 -2.87
CA LYS A 41 -20.77 -7.23 -1.95
C LYS A 41 -20.53 -8.73 -1.67
N ALA A 42 -19.92 -9.45 -2.61
CA ALA A 42 -19.58 -10.86 -2.46
C ALA A 42 -18.60 -11.12 -1.29
N PHE A 43 -17.74 -10.15 -0.95
CA PHE A 43 -16.78 -10.27 0.15
C PHE A 43 -17.24 -9.55 1.43
N HIS A 44 -18.26 -8.69 1.34
CA HIS A 44 -18.79 -7.93 2.48
C HIS A 44 -19.47 -8.80 3.55
N CYS A 45 -19.93 -10.01 3.22
CA CYS A 45 -20.58 -10.91 4.18
C CYS A 45 -19.62 -11.87 4.93
N ILE A 46 -18.30 -11.75 4.72
CA ILE A 46 -17.30 -12.67 5.30
C ILE A 46 -16.34 -11.95 6.27
N SER A 47 -16.43 -10.62 6.40
CA SER A 47 -15.61 -9.78 7.31
C SER A 47 -16.36 -9.38 8.57
#